data_AF-A0A5B2U0B9-F1
#
_entry.id   AF-A0A5B2U0B9-F1
#
_cell.length_a   1.000
_cell.length_b   1.000
_cell.length_c   1.000
_cell.angle_alpha   90.00
_cell.angle_beta   90.00
_cell.angle_gamma   90.00
#
_symmetry.space_group_name_H-M   'P 1'
#
loop_
_entity.id
_entity.type
_entity.pdbx_description
1 polymer ?
#
loop_
_entity_poly.entity_id
_entity_poly.type
_entity_poly.pdbx_seq_one_letter_code
_entity_poly.pdbx_strand_id
1 'polypeptide(L)'
;MKLYNKEKYNDLGLDTKAPSSGYRALNKDGTFNVHKENVSFFEGMNIFHSLVSMSWLQFLLVLALGYFTINLVFASLYLLIGTEHLTGIYGTTKLDQFIEAFFFSAQTITTLGYGQIAPLNLAANIVAASESLLGLLLFALATGLMYGRFSKPVASIKYSSIAVIAPYKEINGFMFRVVNPKKNQLLEVEVNVNLSLKRANSDLRDFYSLELERSKVVFFPTMWTIVHPVSSESPIYGFNQQNLIEKEAEFIVVIKAFDESFSQSVYSRSSYKANEIKWGAKFTYLAKRDDTGLSIDVGRIDDTFEIDLNQ
;
A
#
# COMPACT_ATOMS: atom_id res chain seq x y z
N MET A 1 -33.51 4.63 30.77
CA MET A 1 -32.67 5.82 30.52
C MET A 1 -31.28 5.55 31.09
N LYS A 2 -30.39 4.92 30.31
CA LYS A 2 -28.98 4.74 30.67
C LYS A 2 -28.17 5.68 29.78
N LEU A 3 -27.64 6.74 30.38
CA LEU A 3 -26.75 7.70 29.74
C LEU A 3 -25.46 6.98 29.36
N TYR A 4 -25.17 6.93 28.07
CA TYR A 4 -23.96 6.36 27.51
C TYR A 4 -22.80 7.34 27.76
N ASN A 5 -22.16 7.26 28.92
CA ASN A 5 -20.88 7.93 29.17
C ASN A 5 -19.77 7.07 28.57
N LYS A 6 -19.51 7.24 27.27
CA LYS A 6 -18.26 6.79 26.64
C LYS A 6 -17.23 7.90 26.83
N GLU A 7 -16.12 7.60 27.48
CA GLU A 7 -14.99 8.53 27.57
C GLU A 7 -14.58 8.99 26.17
N LYS A 8 -14.59 10.31 26.00
CA LYS A 8 -14.74 11.01 24.72
C LYS A 8 -13.38 11.35 24.12
N TYR A 9 -12.62 10.34 23.70
CA TYR A 9 -11.58 10.59 22.71
C TYR A 9 -12.26 10.73 21.34
N ASN A 10 -12.77 11.94 21.07
CA ASN A 10 -13.48 12.33 19.84
C ASN A 10 -12.52 12.59 18.67
N ASP A 11 -11.46 11.79 18.56
CA ASP A 11 -10.46 11.93 17.51
C ASP A 11 -10.00 10.54 17.08
N LEU A 12 -10.06 10.27 15.77
CA LEU A 12 -9.50 9.05 15.17
C LEU A 12 -7.96 9.13 15.00
N GLY A 13 -7.33 10.16 15.58
CA GLY A 13 -5.94 10.54 15.30
C GLY A 13 -5.79 11.09 13.88
N LEU A 14 -6.89 11.56 13.27
CA LEU A 14 -6.94 12.06 11.89
C LEU A 14 -6.98 13.60 11.84
N ASP A 15 -6.59 14.24 12.94
CA ASP A 15 -6.74 15.67 13.22
C ASP A 15 -8.22 16.09 13.27
N THR A 16 -8.59 16.73 14.38
CA THR A 16 -9.95 17.25 14.59
C THR A 16 -10.16 18.59 13.89
N LYS A 17 -9.08 19.26 13.47
CA LYS A 17 -9.10 20.54 12.74
C LYS A 17 -8.86 20.30 11.26
N ALA A 18 -9.91 19.96 10.53
CA ALA A 18 -9.85 19.93 9.07
C ALA A 18 -9.90 21.36 8.50
N PRO A 19 -8.97 21.80 7.62
CA PRO A 19 -9.03 23.12 7.03
C PRO A 19 -10.11 23.18 5.95
N SER A 20 -11.17 23.96 6.19
CA SER A 20 -12.19 24.44 5.23
C SER A 20 -12.96 23.39 4.39
N SER A 21 -14.01 23.85 3.71
CA SER A 21 -14.97 23.05 2.95
C SER A 21 -14.31 22.10 1.94
N GLY A 22 -14.77 20.85 1.89
CA GLY A 22 -14.33 19.86 0.90
C GLY A 22 -13.14 18.99 1.31
N TYR A 23 -12.62 19.15 2.53
CA TYR A 23 -11.57 18.28 3.09
C TYR A 23 -11.98 16.81 3.06
N ARG A 24 -11.15 15.94 2.47
CA ARG A 24 -11.28 14.47 2.47
C ARG A 24 -10.08 13.90 3.22
N ALA A 25 -10.31 13.15 4.31
CA ALA A 25 -9.23 12.60 5.11
C ALA A 25 -8.50 11.46 4.39
N LEU A 26 -9.26 10.63 3.66
CA LEU A 26 -8.75 9.46 2.95
C LEU A 26 -9.28 9.45 1.52
N ASN A 27 -8.39 9.31 0.55
CA ASN A 27 -8.76 9.13 -0.85
C ASN A 27 -9.49 7.80 -1.08
N LYS A 28 -10.20 7.71 -2.21
CA LYS A 28 -10.91 6.48 -2.60
C LYS A 28 -10.01 5.27 -2.74
N ASP A 29 -8.75 5.49 -3.12
CA ASP A 29 -7.70 4.49 -3.23
C ASP A 29 -7.04 4.10 -1.89
N GLY A 30 -7.47 4.74 -0.77
CA GLY A 30 -6.95 4.48 0.56
C GLY A 30 -5.68 5.26 0.93
N THR A 31 -5.22 6.19 0.10
CA THR A 31 -4.12 7.10 0.45
C THR A 31 -4.59 8.23 1.35
N PHE A 32 -3.74 8.66 2.30
CA PHE A 32 -4.05 9.80 3.17
C PHE A 32 -3.74 11.11 2.43
N ASN A 33 -4.65 12.07 2.52
CA ASN A 33 -4.44 13.41 1.96
C ASN A 33 -3.76 14.33 2.99
N VAL A 34 -2.59 13.91 3.47
CA VAL A 34 -1.82 14.62 4.51
C VAL A 34 -0.42 14.89 4.00
N HIS A 35 -0.01 16.15 4.04
CA HIS A 35 1.35 16.58 3.76
C HIS A 35 2.04 16.95 5.08
N LYS A 36 3.22 16.37 5.32
CA LYS A 36 4.05 16.72 6.47
C LYS A 36 4.99 17.84 6.06
N GLU A 37 4.87 19.01 6.68
CA GLU A 37 5.76 20.14 6.47
C GLU A 37 6.93 20.13 7.48
N ASN A 38 8.06 20.77 7.13
CA ASN A 38 9.23 20.95 8.01
C ASN A 38 9.90 19.66 8.51
N VAL A 39 9.79 18.55 7.78
CA VAL A 39 10.57 17.34 8.07
C VAL A 39 11.95 17.48 7.43
N SER A 40 13.02 17.29 8.21
CA SER A 40 14.39 17.29 7.69
C SER A 40 14.56 16.21 6.62
N PHE A 41 15.36 16.49 5.58
CA PHE A 41 15.56 15.57 4.45
C PHE A 41 15.99 14.17 4.90
N PHE A 42 16.94 14.07 5.84
CA PHE A 42 17.43 12.79 6.36
C PHE A 42 16.42 12.07 7.25
N GLU A 43 15.58 12.79 7.98
CA GLU A 43 14.55 12.20 8.85
C GLU A 43 13.36 11.64 8.04
N GLY A 44 13.05 12.26 6.90
CA GLY A 44 12.03 11.76 5.97
C GLY A 44 12.47 10.55 5.14
N MET A 45 13.77 10.29 5.05
CA MET A 45 14.33 9.22 4.22
C MET A 45 14.32 7.87 4.95
N ASN A 46 13.24 7.11 4.78
CA ASN A 46 13.25 5.68 5.11
C ASN A 46 13.82 4.88 3.92
N ILE A 47 15.15 4.74 3.89
CA ILE A 47 15.88 4.07 2.79
C ILE A 47 15.31 2.67 2.52
N PHE A 48 15.07 1.87 3.56
CA PHE A 48 14.52 0.52 3.41
C PHE A 48 13.12 0.55 2.78
N HIS A 49 12.22 1.39 3.30
CA HIS A 49 10.88 1.51 2.74
C HIS A 49 10.93 1.98 1.27
N SER A 50 11.75 2.97 0.94
CA SER A 50 11.93 3.45 -0.44
C SER A 50 12.43 2.35 -1.36
N LEU A 51 13.43 1.56 -0.94
CA LEU A 51 13.97 0.45 -1.72
C LEU A 51 12.94 -0.66 -1.96
N VAL A 52 12.09 -0.96 -0.98
CA VAL A 52 11.08 -2.02 -1.10
C VAL A 52 9.80 -1.55 -1.80
N SER A 53 9.51 -0.24 -1.81
CA SER A 53 8.26 0.31 -2.37
C SER A 53 8.38 0.91 -3.78
N MET A 54 9.59 1.20 -4.27
CA MET A 54 9.78 1.76 -5.62
C MET A 54 9.33 0.79 -6.73
N SER A 55 9.21 1.25 -7.98
CA SER A 55 8.86 0.36 -9.10
C SER A 55 9.98 -0.65 -9.40
N TRP A 56 9.64 -1.78 -10.05
CA TRP A 56 10.62 -2.81 -10.40
C TRP A 56 11.77 -2.29 -11.26
N LEU A 57 11.46 -1.46 -12.26
CA LEU A 57 12.48 -0.88 -13.13
C LEU A 57 13.42 0.06 -12.37
N GLN A 58 12.87 0.93 -11.51
CA GLN A 58 13.69 1.81 -10.67
C GLN A 58 14.61 1.01 -9.75
N PHE A 59 14.11 -0.08 -9.16
CA PHE A 59 14.91 -0.93 -8.28
C PHE A 59 16.06 -1.61 -9.01
N LEU A 60 15.79 -2.20 -10.18
CA LEU A 60 16.83 -2.82 -11.00
C LEU A 60 17.88 -1.80 -11.46
N LEU A 61 17.46 -0.58 -11.81
CA LEU A 61 18.38 0.51 -12.14
C LEU A 61 19.25 0.91 -10.96
N VAL A 62 18.70 1.02 -9.75
CA VAL A 62 19.48 1.31 -8.53
C VAL A 62 20.52 0.23 -8.27
N LEU A 63 20.15 -1.05 -8.40
CA LEU A 63 21.11 -2.15 -8.26
C LEU A 63 22.21 -2.11 -9.33
N ALA A 64 21.83 -1.89 -10.59
CA ALA A 64 22.78 -1.80 -11.69
C ALA A 64 23.75 -0.61 -11.50
N LEU A 65 23.24 0.58 -11.19
CA LEU A 65 24.06 1.76 -10.94
C LEU A 65 24.98 1.58 -9.73
N GLY A 66 24.49 0.95 -8.65
CA GLY A 66 25.31 0.60 -7.50
C GLY A 66 26.45 -0.34 -7.87
N TYR A 67 26.15 -1.40 -8.62
CA TYR A 67 27.16 -2.33 -9.15
C TYR A 67 28.21 -1.60 -10.01
N PHE A 68 27.79 -0.80 -11.00
CA PHE A 68 28.73 -0.05 -11.84
C PHE A 68 29.59 0.93 -11.02
N THR A 69 28.99 1.63 -10.07
CA THR A 69 29.70 2.60 -9.21
C THR A 69 30.80 1.92 -8.39
N ILE A 70 30.50 0.77 -7.79
CA ILE A 70 31.47 0.05 -6.98
C ILE A 70 32.62 -0.45 -7.87
N ASN A 71 32.32 -1.01 -9.03
CA ASN A 71 33.36 -1.45 -9.95
C ASN A 71 34.25 -0.29 -10.43
N LEU A 72 33.68 0.90 -10.68
CA LEU A 72 34.46 2.09 -11.01
C LEU A 72 35.39 2.51 -9.86
N VAL A 73 34.94 2.42 -8.61
CA VAL A 73 35.76 2.72 -7.43
C VAL A 73 36.93 1.73 -7.31
N PHE A 74 36.67 0.42 -7.39
CA PHE A 74 37.72 -0.59 -7.28
C PHE A 74 38.68 -0.58 -8.47
N ALA A 75 38.19 -0.40 -9.70
CA ALA A 75 39.04 -0.18 -10.87
C ALA A 75 40.00 1.01 -10.67
N SER A 76 39.49 2.11 -10.10
CA SER A 76 40.30 3.29 -9.77
C SER A 76 41.34 2.97 -8.68
N LEU A 77 40.97 2.20 -7.65
CA LEU A 77 41.92 1.75 -6.62
C LEU A 77 43.03 0.87 -7.21
N TYR A 78 42.70 -0.02 -8.14
CA TYR A 78 43.69 -0.85 -8.84
C TYR A 78 44.64 -0.01 -9.68
N LEU A 79 44.14 1.00 -10.41
CA LEU A 79 45.01 1.95 -11.12
C LEU A 79 45.92 2.73 -10.16
N LEU A 80 45.42 3.13 -8.99
CA LEU A 80 46.21 3.86 -8.00
C LEU A 80 47.30 2.99 -7.37
N ILE A 81 47.06 1.70 -7.19
CA ILE A 81 48.06 0.74 -6.72
C ILE A 81 49.13 0.51 -7.79
N GLY A 82 48.75 0.57 -9.07
CA GLY A 82 49.62 0.31 -10.22
C GLY A 82 49.20 -0.98 -10.93
N THR A 83 48.96 -0.88 -12.23
CA THR A 83 48.54 -2.02 -13.08
C THR A 83 49.63 -3.06 -13.24
N GLU A 84 50.89 -2.70 -13.02
CA GLU A 84 52.04 -3.62 -12.95
C GLU A 84 51.90 -4.68 -11.85
N HIS A 85 51.01 -4.45 -10.88
CA HIS A 85 50.70 -5.39 -9.81
C HIS A 85 49.50 -6.29 -10.11
N LEU A 86 48.98 -6.24 -11.34
CA LEU A 86 47.96 -7.13 -11.87
C LEU A 86 48.54 -7.89 -13.08
N THR A 87 48.42 -9.22 -13.10
CA THR A 87 48.78 -10.01 -14.29
C THR A 87 47.75 -9.83 -15.39
N GLY A 88 48.12 -10.05 -16.65
CA GLY A 88 47.15 -10.15 -17.75
C GLY A 88 46.53 -8.82 -18.18
N ILE A 89 47.07 -7.69 -17.74
CA ILE A 89 46.78 -6.37 -18.30
C ILE A 89 47.71 -6.13 -19.49
N TYR A 90 47.15 -5.94 -20.67
CA TYR A 90 47.87 -5.75 -21.94
C TYR A 90 47.68 -4.34 -22.51
N GLY A 91 46.75 -3.57 -21.97
CA GLY A 91 46.48 -2.19 -22.36
C GLY A 91 47.73 -1.30 -22.32
N THR A 92 47.97 -0.58 -23.41
CA THR A 92 49.11 0.35 -23.51
C THR A 92 48.74 1.77 -23.11
N THR A 93 47.46 2.14 -23.22
CA THR A 93 46.95 3.43 -22.75
C THR A 93 46.35 3.32 -21.36
N LYS A 94 46.31 4.44 -20.62
CA LYS A 94 45.66 4.49 -19.29
C LYS A 94 44.18 4.13 -19.35
N LEU A 95 43.52 4.41 -20.48
CA LEU A 95 42.10 4.08 -20.67
C LEU A 95 41.92 2.57 -20.83
N ASP A 96 42.76 1.90 -21.63
CA ASP A 96 42.71 0.45 -21.82
C ASP A 96 42.97 -0.28 -20.48
N GLN A 97 43.97 0.17 -19.73
CA GLN A 97 44.29 -0.37 -18.42
C GLN A 97 43.15 -0.17 -17.41
N PHE A 98 42.44 0.97 -17.45
CA PHE A 98 41.26 1.21 -16.63
C PHE A 98 40.12 0.24 -16.97
N ILE A 99 39.86 0.04 -18.27
CA ILE A 99 38.79 -0.84 -18.75
C ILE A 99 39.09 -2.29 -18.33
N GLU A 100 40.33 -2.75 -18.49
CA GLU A 100 40.75 -4.09 -18.05
C GLU A 100 40.66 -4.24 -16.53
N ALA A 101 41.08 -3.23 -15.75
CA ALA A 101 40.92 -3.22 -14.29
C ALA A 101 39.45 -3.19 -13.85
N PHE A 102 38.58 -2.49 -14.59
CA PHE A 102 37.13 -2.51 -14.38
C PHE A 102 36.54 -3.89 -14.62
N PHE A 103 36.95 -4.59 -15.68
CA PHE A 103 36.49 -5.97 -15.90
C PHE A 103 37.07 -6.95 -14.87
N PHE A 104 38.27 -6.72 -14.38
CA PHE A 104 38.83 -7.49 -13.25
C PHE A 104 38.01 -7.29 -11.97
N SER A 105 37.70 -6.03 -11.62
CA SER A 105 36.80 -5.68 -10.51
C SER A 105 35.43 -6.34 -10.67
N ALA A 106 34.83 -6.25 -11.86
CA ALA A 106 33.56 -6.89 -12.20
C ALA A 106 33.59 -8.40 -11.99
N GLN A 107 34.67 -9.08 -12.36
CA GLN A 107 34.83 -10.52 -12.16
C GLN A 107 35.08 -10.88 -10.69
N THR A 108 35.78 -10.02 -9.96
CA THR A 108 36.14 -10.21 -8.54
C THR A 108 34.90 -10.04 -7.65
N ILE A 109 34.15 -8.96 -7.81
CA ILE A 109 32.97 -8.66 -6.98
C ILE A 109 31.84 -9.68 -7.19
N THR A 110 31.68 -10.23 -8.40
CA THR A 110 30.70 -11.29 -8.68
C THR A 110 31.24 -12.68 -8.39
N THR A 111 32.46 -12.81 -7.88
CA THR A 111 33.15 -14.10 -7.61
C THR A 111 33.29 -15.00 -8.85
N LEU A 112 33.26 -14.41 -10.04
CA LEU A 112 33.23 -15.15 -11.31
C LEU A 112 34.64 -15.56 -11.74
N GLY A 113 35.60 -14.64 -11.56
CA GLY A 113 37.04 -14.94 -11.57
C GLY A 113 37.54 -15.85 -12.70
N TYR A 114 37.46 -15.40 -13.96
CA TYR A 114 37.94 -16.19 -15.11
C TYR A 114 39.44 -16.55 -15.04
N GLY A 115 40.21 -15.90 -14.16
CA GLY A 115 41.62 -16.20 -13.91
C GLY A 115 42.58 -15.57 -14.92
N GLN A 116 42.09 -14.71 -15.82
CA GLN A 116 42.94 -13.99 -16.78
C GLN A 116 43.75 -12.87 -16.10
N ILE A 117 43.11 -12.12 -15.19
CA ILE A 117 43.72 -11.06 -14.41
C ILE A 117 43.76 -11.48 -12.95
N ALA A 118 44.91 -11.33 -12.30
CA ALA A 118 45.13 -11.71 -10.91
C ALA A 118 46.10 -10.75 -10.19
N PRO A 119 45.90 -10.50 -8.89
CA PRO A 119 46.76 -9.63 -8.10
C PRO A 119 48.09 -10.28 -7.73
N LEU A 120 49.20 -9.55 -7.89
CA LEU A 120 50.56 -10.04 -7.64
C LEU A 120 51.13 -9.66 -6.28
N ASN A 121 50.82 -8.44 -5.80
CA ASN A 121 51.40 -7.92 -4.56
C ASN A 121 50.39 -7.99 -3.40
N LEU A 122 50.88 -7.75 -2.18
CA LEU A 122 50.04 -7.80 -0.97
C LEU A 122 48.90 -6.76 -1.01
N ALA A 123 49.16 -5.55 -1.51
CA ALA A 123 48.17 -4.48 -1.55
C ALA A 123 46.99 -4.80 -2.47
N ALA A 124 47.25 -5.24 -3.70
CA ALA A 124 46.24 -5.64 -4.67
C ALA A 124 45.45 -6.87 -4.19
N ASN A 125 46.12 -7.82 -3.52
CA ASN A 125 45.44 -8.96 -2.90
C ASN A 125 44.49 -8.54 -1.78
N ILE A 126 44.89 -7.61 -0.90
CA ILE A 126 44.00 -7.09 0.16
C ILE A 126 42.79 -6.38 -0.45
N VAL A 127 42.99 -5.58 -1.50
CA VAL A 127 41.88 -4.90 -2.20
C VAL A 127 40.94 -5.90 -2.86
N ALA A 128 41.46 -6.89 -3.59
CA ALA A 128 40.65 -7.93 -4.22
C ALA A 128 39.89 -8.81 -3.22
N ALA A 129 40.51 -9.13 -2.07
CA ALA A 129 39.85 -9.88 -1.00
C ALA A 129 38.74 -9.05 -0.34
N SER A 130 38.99 -7.75 -0.12
CA SER A 130 37.99 -6.82 0.42
C SER A 130 36.84 -6.60 -0.55
N GLU A 131 37.13 -6.46 -1.84
CA GLU A 131 36.14 -6.38 -2.92
C GLU A 131 35.26 -7.63 -2.97
N SER A 132 35.86 -8.81 -2.94
CA SER A 132 35.13 -10.09 -2.95
C SER A 132 34.20 -10.21 -1.74
N LEU A 133 34.68 -9.85 -0.54
CA LEU A 133 33.85 -9.85 0.68
C LEU A 133 32.70 -8.86 0.58
N LEU A 134 32.96 -7.64 0.10
CA LEU A 134 31.94 -6.62 -0.09
C LEU A 134 30.90 -7.07 -1.12
N GLY A 135 31.33 -7.65 -2.24
CA GLY A 135 30.47 -8.22 -3.27
C GLY A 135 29.53 -9.27 -2.70
N LEU A 136 30.06 -10.24 -1.96
CA LEU A 136 29.26 -11.27 -1.29
C LEU A 136 28.16 -10.67 -0.40
N LEU A 137 28.51 -9.68 0.44
CA LEU A 137 27.57 -9.02 1.33
C LEU A 137 26.50 -8.24 0.55
N LEU A 138 26.89 -7.53 -0.50
CA LEU A 138 25.96 -6.76 -1.33
C LEU A 138 25.01 -7.65 -2.13
N PHE A 139 25.49 -8.77 -2.66
CA PHE A 139 24.62 -9.76 -3.32
C PHE A 139 23.62 -10.36 -2.34
N ALA A 140 24.04 -10.68 -1.12
CA ALA A 140 23.14 -11.15 -0.07
C ALA A 140 22.07 -10.10 0.27
N LEU A 141 22.47 -8.83 0.43
CA LEU A 141 21.53 -7.72 0.70
C LEU A 141 20.57 -7.47 -0.47
N ALA A 142 21.08 -7.43 -1.70
CA ALA A 142 20.25 -7.24 -2.90
C ALA A 142 19.22 -8.38 -3.05
N THR A 143 19.64 -9.62 -2.85
CA THR A 143 18.75 -10.79 -2.86
C THR A 143 17.72 -10.70 -1.74
N GLY A 144 18.12 -10.31 -0.54
CA GLY A 144 17.21 -10.08 0.59
C GLY A 144 16.18 -8.98 0.32
N LEU A 145 16.58 -7.88 -0.32
CA LEU A 145 15.68 -6.81 -0.76
C LEU A 145 14.73 -7.28 -1.86
N MET A 146 15.20 -8.07 -2.83
CA MET A 146 14.34 -8.69 -3.84
C MET A 146 13.27 -9.58 -3.20
N TYR A 147 13.66 -10.44 -2.27
CA TYR A 147 12.71 -11.25 -1.51
C TYR A 147 11.73 -10.39 -0.72
N GLY A 148 12.21 -9.36 -0.01
CA GLY A 148 11.36 -8.43 0.73
C GLY A 148 10.33 -7.71 -0.16
N ARG A 149 10.68 -7.41 -1.41
CA ARG A 149 9.78 -6.83 -2.41
C ARG A 149 8.73 -7.83 -2.89
N PHE A 150 9.13 -9.08 -3.17
CA PHE A 150 8.19 -10.13 -3.57
C PHE A 150 7.24 -10.53 -2.46
N SER A 151 7.74 -10.58 -1.22
CA SER A 151 7.01 -11.04 -0.04
C SER A 151 6.16 -9.95 0.62
N LYS A 152 6.06 -8.77 0.01
CA LYS A 152 5.20 -7.69 0.51
C LYS A 152 3.76 -7.94 0.06
N PRO A 153 2.83 -8.20 0.99
CA PRO A 153 1.45 -8.43 0.62
C PRO A 153 0.79 -7.12 0.18
N VAL A 154 -0.04 -7.20 -0.86
CA VAL A 154 -0.86 -6.08 -1.33
C VAL A 154 -2.31 -6.55 -1.35
N ALA A 155 -3.08 -6.13 -0.34
CA ALA A 155 -4.53 -6.27 -0.34
C ALA A 155 -5.09 -5.54 -1.55
N SER A 156 -5.67 -6.30 -2.48
CA SER A 156 -6.27 -5.74 -3.68
C SER A 156 -7.78 -5.67 -3.56
N ILE A 157 -8.33 -5.32 -2.40
CA ILE A 157 -9.77 -5.25 -2.22
C ILE A 157 -10.31 -4.08 -3.02
N LYS A 158 -11.21 -4.35 -3.97
CA LYS A 158 -11.88 -3.32 -4.76
C LYS A 158 -13.18 -2.95 -4.07
N TYR A 159 -13.42 -1.65 -3.91
CA TYR A 159 -14.63 -1.07 -3.35
C TYR A 159 -15.57 -0.62 -4.48
N SER A 160 -16.87 -0.56 -4.21
CA SER A 160 -17.78 0.18 -5.07
C SER A 160 -17.39 1.66 -5.08
N SER A 161 -17.54 2.33 -6.23
CA SER A 161 -17.29 3.77 -6.33
C SER A 161 -18.31 4.57 -5.51
N ILE A 162 -19.54 4.06 -5.43
CA ILE A 162 -20.65 4.63 -4.67
C ILE A 162 -21.03 3.78 -3.46
N ALA A 163 -21.67 4.42 -2.49
CA ALA A 163 -22.47 3.76 -1.46
C ALA A 163 -23.95 4.05 -1.69
N VAL A 164 -24.82 3.32 -1.02
CA VAL A 164 -26.27 3.49 -1.11
C VAL A 164 -26.92 3.58 0.26
N ILE A 165 -27.98 4.39 0.37
CA ILE A 165 -29.01 4.24 1.41
C ILE A 165 -30.18 3.50 0.78
N ALA A 166 -30.50 2.31 1.31
CA ALA A 166 -31.51 1.42 0.75
C ALA A 166 -32.32 0.73 1.86
N PRO A 167 -33.51 0.18 1.54
CA PRO A 167 -34.24 -0.69 2.46
C PRO A 167 -33.42 -1.88 2.93
N TYR A 168 -33.42 -2.10 4.24
CA TYR A 168 -32.76 -3.19 4.94
C TYR A 168 -33.69 -3.76 6.03
N LYS A 169 -34.34 -4.88 5.73
CA LYS A 169 -35.43 -5.43 6.56
C LYS A 169 -36.50 -4.34 6.75
N GLU A 170 -36.93 -4.07 7.98
CA GLU A 170 -37.93 -3.06 8.34
C GLU A 170 -37.34 -1.64 8.49
N ILE A 171 -36.03 -1.45 8.31
CA ILE A 171 -35.36 -0.14 8.46
C ILE A 171 -34.55 0.18 7.20
N ASN A 172 -33.91 1.35 7.13
CA ASN A 172 -32.96 1.65 6.06
C ASN A 172 -31.53 1.28 6.48
N GLY A 173 -30.65 1.11 5.50
CA GLY A 173 -29.25 0.76 5.72
C GLY A 173 -28.32 1.54 4.82
N PHE A 174 -27.17 1.95 5.36
CA PHE A 174 -26.03 2.41 4.57
C PHE A 174 -25.23 1.21 4.10
N MET A 175 -25.03 1.09 2.80
CA MET A 175 -24.40 -0.09 2.19
C MET A 175 -23.35 0.29 1.16
N PHE A 176 -22.28 -0.49 1.10
CA PHE A 176 -21.30 -0.45 0.02
C PHE A 176 -20.78 -1.86 -0.26
N ARG A 177 -20.20 -2.05 -1.44
CA ARG A 177 -19.71 -3.36 -1.87
C ARG A 177 -18.20 -3.42 -1.86
N VAL A 178 -17.70 -4.61 -1.58
CA VAL A 178 -16.30 -4.97 -1.76
C VAL A 178 -16.17 -6.32 -2.43
N VAL A 179 -15.08 -6.48 -3.15
CA VAL A 179 -14.74 -7.71 -3.88
C VAL A 179 -13.23 -7.93 -3.78
N ASN A 180 -12.80 -9.18 -3.64
CA ASN A 180 -11.41 -9.54 -3.88
C ASN A 180 -11.27 -9.96 -5.36
N PRO A 181 -10.65 -9.15 -6.23
CA PRO A 181 -10.43 -9.49 -7.63
C PRO A 181 -9.32 -10.53 -7.81
N LYS A 182 -8.47 -10.73 -6.80
CA LYS A 182 -7.41 -11.75 -6.84
C LYS A 182 -7.97 -13.10 -6.44
N LYS A 183 -7.31 -14.17 -6.90
CA LYS A 183 -7.69 -15.57 -6.61
C LYS A 183 -7.21 -16.07 -5.24
N ASN A 184 -6.37 -15.30 -4.54
CA ASN A 184 -5.90 -15.67 -3.20
C ASN A 184 -7.03 -15.53 -2.17
N GLN A 185 -6.96 -16.33 -1.11
CA GLN A 185 -7.92 -16.25 -0.02
C GLN A 185 -7.50 -15.19 0.99
N LEU A 186 -8.49 -14.43 1.46
CA LEU A 186 -8.35 -13.50 2.57
C LEU A 186 -9.13 -14.07 3.75
N LEU A 187 -8.44 -14.25 4.86
CA LEU A 187 -8.96 -14.86 6.09
C LEU A 187 -9.12 -13.81 7.19
N GLU A 188 -9.89 -14.15 8.23
CA GLU A 188 -10.08 -13.33 9.44
C GLU A 188 -10.43 -11.86 9.12
N VAL A 189 -11.29 -11.67 8.14
CA VAL A 189 -11.63 -10.35 7.62
C VAL A 189 -12.44 -9.60 8.65
N GLU A 190 -11.97 -8.40 9.00
CA GLU A 190 -12.61 -7.47 9.91
C GLU A 190 -12.82 -6.13 9.22
N VAL A 191 -14.03 -5.58 9.34
CA VAL A 191 -14.45 -4.31 8.75
C VAL A 191 -14.82 -3.35 9.86
N ASN A 192 -14.23 -2.17 9.81
CA ASN A 192 -14.55 -1.05 10.67
C ASN A 192 -14.97 0.14 9.80
N VAL A 193 -16.10 0.77 10.14
CA VAL A 193 -16.59 1.97 9.46
C VAL A 193 -16.74 3.08 10.48
N ASN A 194 -16.05 4.19 10.25
CA ASN A 194 -16.17 5.38 11.08
C ASN A 194 -16.81 6.51 10.28
N LEU A 195 -17.81 7.15 10.86
CA LEU A 195 -18.44 8.34 10.31
C LEU A 195 -17.77 9.59 10.88
N SER A 196 -17.38 10.51 10.00
CA SER A 196 -16.97 11.87 10.34
C SER A 196 -18.05 12.86 9.92
N LEU A 197 -18.51 13.69 10.85
CA LEU A 197 -19.46 14.77 10.61
C LEU A 197 -18.86 16.11 11.02
N LYS A 198 -19.02 17.15 10.20
CA LYS A 198 -18.66 18.52 10.56
C LYS A 198 -19.64 19.05 11.62
N ARG A 199 -19.10 19.68 12.66
CA ARG A 199 -19.89 20.34 13.70
C ARG A 199 -20.49 21.63 13.16
N ALA A 200 -21.72 21.93 13.53
CA ALA A 200 -22.37 23.17 13.12
C ALA A 200 -21.56 24.39 13.61
N ASN A 201 -21.36 25.37 12.73
CA ASN A 201 -20.65 26.63 13.01
C ASN A 201 -19.21 26.44 13.55
N SER A 202 -18.54 25.35 13.17
CA SER A 202 -17.16 25.07 13.57
C SER A 202 -16.45 24.29 12.47
N ASP A 203 -15.11 24.42 12.40
CA ASP A 203 -14.26 23.58 11.56
C ASP A 203 -13.91 22.23 12.22
N LEU A 204 -14.42 22.00 13.44
CA LEU A 204 -14.24 20.74 14.15
C LEU A 204 -15.16 19.65 13.60
N ARG A 205 -14.69 18.40 13.65
CA ARG A 205 -15.46 17.22 13.26
C ARG A 205 -15.72 16.30 14.46
N ASP A 206 -16.88 15.66 14.46
CA ASP A 206 -17.24 14.61 15.41
C ASP A 206 -17.15 13.25 14.70
N PHE A 207 -16.59 12.26 15.38
CA PHE A 207 -16.35 10.92 14.84
C PHE A 207 -17.19 9.86 15.57
N TYR A 208 -17.77 8.95 14.81
CA TYR A 208 -18.64 7.88 15.33
C TYR A 208 -18.25 6.55 14.69
N SER A 209 -17.95 5.54 15.51
CA SER A 209 -17.82 4.17 15.03
C SER A 209 -19.23 3.62 14.75
N LEU A 210 -19.46 3.19 13.51
CA LEU A 210 -20.75 2.65 13.08
C LEU A 210 -20.84 1.15 13.36
N GLU A 211 -21.96 0.70 13.91
CA GLU A 211 -22.24 -0.72 14.09
C GLU A 211 -22.61 -1.36 12.74
N LEU A 212 -21.99 -2.49 12.40
CA LEU A 212 -22.27 -3.21 11.16
C LEU A 212 -23.12 -4.43 11.44
N GLU A 213 -23.99 -4.81 10.50
CA GLU A 213 -24.71 -6.10 10.56
C GLU A 213 -23.74 -7.26 10.79
N ARG A 214 -22.59 -7.18 10.11
CA ARG A 214 -21.49 -8.12 10.26
C ARG A 214 -20.18 -7.36 10.10
N SER A 215 -19.43 -7.23 11.20
CA SER A 215 -18.10 -6.62 11.19
C SER A 215 -16.97 -7.63 10.93
N LYS A 216 -17.22 -8.94 11.08
CA LYS A 216 -16.20 -9.98 10.90
C LYS A 216 -16.70 -11.20 10.14
N VAL A 217 -15.87 -11.74 9.27
CA VAL A 217 -16.05 -13.05 8.60
C VAL A 217 -14.74 -13.84 8.61
N VAL A 218 -14.85 -15.18 8.69
CA VAL A 218 -13.65 -16.04 8.66
C VAL A 218 -13.03 -16.06 7.26
N PHE A 219 -13.85 -16.12 6.21
CA PHE A 219 -13.42 -16.13 4.81
C PHE A 219 -14.00 -14.92 4.09
N PHE A 220 -13.19 -14.22 3.30
CA PHE A 220 -13.67 -13.15 2.43
C PHE A 220 -14.59 -13.75 1.36
N PRO A 221 -15.87 -13.37 1.32
CA PRO A 221 -16.78 -13.89 0.31
C PRO A 221 -16.44 -13.30 -1.06
N THR A 222 -16.76 -14.01 -2.15
CA THR A 222 -16.45 -13.56 -3.51
C THR A 222 -16.89 -12.12 -3.78
N MET A 223 -18.01 -11.70 -3.19
CA MET A 223 -18.45 -10.31 -3.09
C MET A 223 -19.16 -10.12 -1.75
N TRP A 224 -18.88 -9.02 -1.05
CA TRP A 224 -19.53 -8.68 0.20
C TRP A 224 -20.23 -7.33 0.09
N THR A 225 -21.51 -7.26 0.45
CA THR A 225 -22.17 -5.98 0.77
C THR A 225 -22.04 -5.74 2.27
N ILE A 226 -21.32 -4.70 2.65
CA ILE A 226 -21.23 -4.25 4.04
C ILE A 226 -22.47 -3.41 4.31
N VAL A 227 -23.13 -3.65 5.44
CA VAL A 227 -24.35 -2.96 5.84
C VAL A 227 -24.17 -2.35 7.22
N HIS A 228 -24.33 -1.05 7.33
CA HIS A 228 -24.62 -0.35 8.58
C HIS A 228 -26.15 -0.15 8.67
N PRO A 229 -26.84 -0.85 9.58
CA PRO A 229 -28.26 -0.63 9.81
C PRO A 229 -28.48 0.78 10.39
N VAL A 230 -29.34 1.59 9.78
CA VAL A 230 -29.70 2.93 10.28
C VAL A 230 -30.83 2.77 11.29
N SER A 231 -30.50 2.18 12.44
CA SER A 231 -31.41 2.04 13.58
C SER A 231 -31.60 3.36 14.32
N SER A 232 -32.50 3.40 15.31
CA SER A 232 -32.71 4.56 16.18
C SER A 232 -31.47 4.99 16.98
N GLU A 233 -30.48 4.10 17.14
CA GLU A 233 -29.20 4.40 17.81
C GLU A 233 -28.12 4.91 16.84
N SER A 234 -28.37 4.85 15.52
CA SER A 234 -27.43 5.31 14.51
C SER A 234 -27.26 6.84 14.55
N PRO A 235 -26.03 7.37 14.42
CA PRO A 235 -25.79 8.82 14.39
C PRO A 235 -26.37 9.51 13.15
N ILE A 236 -26.79 8.74 12.13
CA ILE A 236 -27.44 9.24 10.92
C ILE A 236 -28.94 8.90 10.88
N TYR A 237 -29.51 8.45 12.00
CA TYR A 237 -30.95 8.22 12.09
C TYR A 237 -31.73 9.51 11.84
N GLY A 238 -32.74 9.45 10.96
CA GLY A 238 -33.55 10.60 10.57
C GLY A 238 -32.84 11.62 9.66
N PHE A 239 -31.61 11.36 9.23
CA PHE A 239 -30.95 12.23 8.26
C PHE A 239 -31.57 12.02 6.87
N ASN A 240 -31.56 13.06 6.07
CA ASN A 240 -31.77 12.98 4.62
C ASN A 240 -30.47 13.27 3.86
N GLN A 241 -30.52 13.19 2.53
CA GLN A 241 -29.38 13.46 1.67
C GLN A 241 -28.77 14.86 1.92
N GLN A 242 -29.62 15.87 2.09
CA GLN A 242 -29.20 17.25 2.31
C GLN A 242 -28.46 17.39 3.65
N ASN A 243 -28.89 16.71 4.71
CA ASN A 243 -28.21 16.76 6.01
C ASN A 243 -26.79 16.18 5.95
N LEU A 244 -26.57 15.09 5.21
CA LEU A 244 -25.22 14.54 5.02
C LEU A 244 -24.32 15.50 4.26
N ILE A 245 -24.86 16.20 3.26
CA ILE A 245 -24.12 17.20 2.47
C ILE A 245 -23.75 18.39 3.36
N GLU A 246 -24.71 18.95 4.10
CA GLU A 246 -24.50 20.08 5.01
C GLU A 246 -23.50 19.78 6.12
N LYS A 247 -23.53 18.56 6.65
CA LYS A 247 -22.57 18.08 7.66
C LYS A 247 -21.26 17.55 7.06
N GLU A 248 -21.06 17.70 5.75
CA GLU A 248 -19.90 17.23 5.00
C GLU A 248 -19.52 15.77 5.35
N ALA A 249 -20.51 14.87 5.45
CA ALA A 249 -20.30 13.54 5.97
C ALA A 249 -19.24 12.74 5.18
N GLU A 250 -18.39 12.02 5.91
CA GLU A 250 -17.40 11.10 5.36
C GLU A 250 -17.44 9.77 6.11
N PHE A 251 -17.70 8.69 5.40
CA PHE A 251 -17.65 7.32 5.90
C PHE A 251 -16.28 6.73 5.58
N ILE A 252 -15.44 6.59 6.59
CA ILE A 252 -14.08 6.06 6.48
C ILE A 252 -14.13 4.56 6.75
N VAL A 253 -13.73 3.76 5.77
CA VAL A 253 -13.78 2.30 5.82
C VAL A 253 -12.35 1.76 5.96
N VAL A 254 -12.17 0.83 6.90
CA VAL A 254 -10.94 0.06 7.05
C VAL A 254 -11.30 -1.41 7.08
N ILE A 255 -10.64 -2.19 6.22
CA ILE A 255 -10.73 -3.64 6.18
C ILE A 255 -9.37 -4.20 6.55
N LYS A 256 -9.33 -5.02 7.59
CA LYS A 256 -8.19 -5.85 7.96
C LYS A 256 -8.47 -7.27 7.51
N ALA A 257 -7.49 -7.95 6.94
CA ALA A 257 -7.59 -9.37 6.61
C ALA A 257 -6.21 -10.02 6.74
N PHE A 258 -6.17 -11.35 6.84
CA PHE A 258 -4.96 -12.14 6.75
C PHE A 258 -4.83 -12.70 5.32
N ASP A 259 -3.73 -12.39 4.64
CA ASP A 259 -3.43 -12.93 3.31
C ASP A 259 -2.70 -14.26 3.45
N GLU A 260 -3.35 -15.36 3.07
CA GLU A 260 -2.80 -16.71 3.18
C GLU A 260 -1.53 -16.90 2.34
N SER A 261 -1.40 -16.20 1.20
CA SER A 261 -0.25 -16.37 0.31
C SER A 261 1.05 -15.81 0.90
N PHE A 262 0.94 -14.80 1.76
CA PHE A 262 2.08 -14.12 2.37
C PHE A 262 2.17 -14.37 3.89
N SER A 263 1.19 -15.06 4.46
CA SER A 263 1.05 -15.28 5.91
C SER A 263 1.13 -13.99 6.73
N GLN A 264 0.51 -12.92 6.24
CA GLN A 264 0.60 -11.59 6.84
C GLN A 264 -0.76 -10.90 6.89
N SER A 265 -0.94 -10.05 7.91
CA SER A 265 -2.10 -9.15 7.97
C SER A 265 -1.94 -8.01 6.97
N VAL A 266 -2.98 -7.80 6.18
CA VAL A 266 -3.12 -6.71 5.21
C VAL A 266 -4.23 -5.77 5.63
N TYR A 267 -4.08 -4.50 5.23
CA TYR A 267 -5.04 -3.46 5.50
C TYR A 267 -5.41 -2.77 4.19
N SER A 268 -6.72 -2.65 3.95
CA SER A 268 -7.30 -1.93 2.84
C SER A 268 -8.19 -0.83 3.38
N ARG A 269 -8.19 0.34 2.74
CA ARG A 269 -8.92 1.52 3.21
C ARG A 269 -9.61 2.20 2.05
N SER A 270 -10.76 2.81 2.31
CA SER A 270 -11.45 3.68 1.35
C SER A 270 -12.38 4.63 2.11
N SER A 271 -12.94 5.62 1.43
CA SER A 271 -13.91 6.55 2.02
C SER A 271 -15.11 6.78 1.11
N TYR A 272 -16.24 7.19 1.67
CA TYR A 272 -17.41 7.67 0.93
C TYR A 272 -17.82 9.04 1.47
N LYS A 273 -17.82 10.05 0.61
CA LYS A 273 -18.36 11.37 0.90
C LYS A 273 -19.87 11.40 0.66
N ALA A 274 -20.56 12.38 1.25
CA ALA A 274 -22.00 12.55 1.10
C ALA A 274 -22.50 12.54 -0.37
N ASN A 275 -21.74 13.11 -1.30
CA ASN A 275 -22.06 13.14 -2.74
C ASN A 275 -21.81 11.81 -3.47
N GLU A 276 -21.13 10.85 -2.84
CA GLU A 276 -20.89 9.50 -3.36
C GLU A 276 -21.91 8.48 -2.82
N ILE A 277 -22.97 8.97 -2.15
CA ILE A 277 -24.03 8.16 -1.56
C ILE A 277 -25.31 8.39 -2.37
N LYS A 278 -25.83 7.32 -2.98
CA LYS A 278 -27.14 7.34 -3.65
C LYS A 278 -28.24 6.96 -2.66
N TRP A 279 -29.24 7.83 -2.53
CA TRP A 279 -30.42 7.58 -1.71
C TRP A 279 -31.52 6.91 -2.53
N GLY A 280 -32.25 5.96 -1.93
CA GLY A 280 -33.33 5.25 -2.63
C GLY A 280 -32.82 4.39 -3.78
N ALA A 281 -31.64 3.78 -3.61
CA ALA A 281 -31.04 2.92 -4.63
C ALA A 281 -30.56 1.62 -3.98
N LYS A 282 -30.75 0.50 -4.66
CA LYS A 282 -30.28 -0.81 -4.21
C LYS A 282 -29.34 -1.41 -5.23
N PHE A 283 -28.26 -2.03 -4.76
CA PHE A 283 -27.32 -2.66 -5.66
C PHE A 283 -27.94 -3.88 -6.35
N THR A 284 -27.69 -3.99 -7.66
CA THR A 284 -28.13 -5.12 -8.50
C THR A 284 -27.42 -6.40 -8.10
N TYR A 285 -28.12 -7.54 -8.10
CA TYR A 285 -27.49 -8.84 -7.86
C TYR A 285 -26.57 -9.23 -9.04
N LEU A 286 -25.29 -9.51 -8.77
CA LEU A 286 -24.29 -9.73 -9.83
C LEU A 286 -23.88 -11.19 -10.02
N ALA A 287 -24.23 -12.06 -9.07
CA ALA A 287 -23.85 -13.46 -9.16
C ALA A 287 -24.72 -14.16 -10.21
N LYS A 288 -24.06 -14.88 -11.12
CA LYS A 288 -24.69 -15.74 -12.10
C LYS A 288 -24.19 -17.15 -11.86
N ARG A 289 -25.09 -18.13 -11.98
CA ARG A 289 -24.70 -19.54 -11.93
C ARG A 289 -24.65 -20.05 -13.36
N ASP A 290 -23.51 -20.60 -13.74
CA ASP A 290 -23.28 -21.27 -15.02
C ASP A 290 -22.90 -22.74 -14.78
N ASP A 291 -22.70 -23.50 -15.85
CA ASP A 291 -22.35 -24.92 -15.79
C ASP A 291 -20.99 -25.19 -15.13
N THR A 292 -20.14 -24.16 -14.99
CA THR A 292 -18.80 -24.25 -14.38
C THR A 292 -18.75 -23.76 -12.94
N GLY A 293 -19.80 -23.09 -12.45
CA GLY A 293 -19.91 -22.63 -11.07
C GLY A 293 -20.63 -21.29 -10.90
N LEU A 294 -20.20 -20.52 -9.91
CA LEU A 294 -20.70 -19.17 -9.63
C LEU A 294 -19.74 -18.15 -10.28
N SER A 295 -20.23 -17.37 -11.24
CA SER A 295 -19.51 -16.26 -11.85
C SER A 295 -20.04 -14.91 -11.33
N ILE A 296 -19.13 -13.95 -11.12
CA ILE A 296 -19.46 -12.58 -10.67
C ILE A 296 -18.81 -11.60 -11.63
N ASP A 297 -19.63 -10.72 -12.22
CA ASP A 297 -19.14 -9.64 -13.05
C ASP A 297 -18.72 -8.44 -12.18
N VAL A 298 -17.42 -8.35 -11.91
CA VAL A 298 -16.80 -7.29 -11.10
C VAL A 298 -16.88 -5.91 -11.78
N GLY A 299 -17.11 -5.85 -13.10
CA GLY A 299 -17.31 -4.59 -13.82
C GLY A 299 -18.59 -3.88 -13.39
N ARG A 300 -19.57 -4.65 -12.90
CA ARG A 300 -20.91 -4.18 -12.53
C ARG A 300 -21.08 -3.94 -11.03
N ILE A 301 -19.97 -3.84 -10.28
CA ILE A 301 -19.98 -3.67 -8.82
C ILE A 301 -20.81 -2.47 -8.35
N ASP A 302 -20.88 -1.43 -9.20
CA ASP A 302 -21.57 -0.16 -8.94
C ASP A 302 -23.02 -0.13 -9.47
N ASP A 303 -23.47 -1.19 -10.15
CA ASP A 303 -24.82 -1.22 -10.73
C ASP A 303 -25.87 -1.17 -9.62
N THR A 304 -26.76 -0.18 -9.72
CA THR A 304 -27.90 -0.01 -8.83
C THR A 304 -29.19 0.17 -9.63
N PHE A 305 -30.31 -0.11 -8.98
CA PHE A 305 -31.65 0.26 -9.44
C PHE A 305 -32.34 1.09 -8.36
N GLU A 306 -33.27 1.94 -8.75
CA GLU A 306 -34.03 2.79 -7.84
C GLU A 306 -35.06 1.98 -7.04
N ILE A 307 -35.24 2.34 -5.78
CA ILE A 307 -36.20 1.73 -4.86
C ILE A 307 -36.64 2.72 -3.80
N ASP A 308 -37.90 2.67 -3.41
CA ASP A 308 -38.40 3.47 -2.29
C ASP A 308 -37.75 3.06 -0.98
N LEU A 309 -37.42 4.05 -0.14
CA LEU A 309 -36.91 3.83 1.20
C LEU A 309 -38.03 3.36 2.13
N ASN A 310 -37.67 2.62 3.17
CA ASN A 310 -38.60 2.31 4.26
C ASN A 310 -39.01 3.61 4.96
N GLN A 311 -40.29 3.72 5.31
CA GLN A 311 -40.88 4.86 6.02
C GLN A 311 -40.46 4.91 7.49
#